data_AF-A0AAJ0WUY0-F1
#
_entry.id   AF-A0AAJ0WUY0-F1
#
_cell.length_a   1.000
_cell.length_b   1.000
_cell.length_c   1.000
_cell.angle_alpha   90.00
_cell.angle_beta   90.00
_cell.angle_gamma   90.00
#
_symmetry.space_group_name_H-M   'P 1'
#
loop_
_entity.id
_entity.type
_entity.pdbx_description
1 polymer ?
#
loop_
_entity_poly.entity_id
_entity_poly.type
_entity_poly.pdbx_seq_one_letter_code
_entity_poly.pdbx_strand_id
1 'polypeptide(L)'
;MTDNWSNRLAECVGLWIAEGDDKTIREITFTNNCELLVKLFYQTLSKIFPKNKFRLYTYSPNGGQSLKLRNCRAQLYKDIRARKPYHILRYANTKDVIKWRKIVSKITSQEKYFVPVLKGFFAGEGNIKSGVHSNRTIRIAQKEKIELIDKILKYLDIKSTFSTRERAYVITGWSNWEKFYKYNLFVLHPDKRAKFLATWKSFKEIHYPSNYIRNNILQYLSKPVTSKELSIIFNRKQATLQDHLTALKREGKITNYRCLSRDYWIRSDLNMIIISQRKSEILQLLEIPCKTSEIAKLLDVNWKAAKKRLDEMQRLKLIQQKQYLWNKLPIDKEVIVI
;
A
#
# COMPACT_ATOMS: atom_id res chain seq x y z
N MET A 1 3.92 -16.83 25.30
CA MET A 1 3.50 -15.49 24.81
C MET A 1 3.10 -14.68 26.02
N THR A 2 3.96 -13.77 26.47
CA THR A 2 3.61 -12.81 27.53
C THR A 2 2.43 -11.98 27.04
N ASP A 3 1.25 -12.29 27.58
CA ASP A 3 -0.02 -11.64 27.26
C ASP A 3 0.17 -10.13 27.38
N ASN A 4 0.08 -9.39 26.27
CA ASN A 4 0.26 -7.94 26.25
C ASN A 4 -1.00 -7.26 26.81
N TRP A 5 -1.21 -7.48 28.10
CA TRP A 5 -2.35 -6.99 28.86
C TRP A 5 -2.53 -5.49 28.73
N SER A 6 -1.44 -4.73 28.71
CA SER A 6 -1.46 -3.27 28.53
C SER A 6 -2.04 -2.86 27.19
N ASN A 7 -1.66 -3.53 26.09
CA ASN A 7 -2.24 -3.25 24.77
C ASN A 7 -3.71 -3.63 24.71
N ARG A 8 -4.09 -4.78 25.29
CA ARG A 8 -5.49 -5.21 25.36
C ARG A 8 -6.36 -4.23 26.15
N LEU A 9 -5.83 -3.71 27.26
CA LEU A 9 -6.49 -2.65 28.03
C LEU A 9 -6.67 -1.39 27.18
N ALA A 10 -5.64 -0.98 26.45
CA ALA A 10 -5.70 0.18 25.58
C ALA A 10 -6.67 0.01 24.40
N GLU A 11 -6.77 -1.19 23.82
CA GLU A 11 -7.80 -1.54 22.83
C GLU A 11 -9.21 -1.40 23.41
N CYS A 12 -9.43 -1.85 24.65
CA CYS A 12 -10.72 -1.64 25.33
C CYS A 12 -10.99 -0.17 25.65
N VAL A 13 -9.98 0.61 26.01
CA VAL A 13 -10.14 2.07 26.15
C VAL A 13 -10.59 2.69 24.83
N GLY A 14 -9.97 2.32 23.71
CA GLY A 14 -10.39 2.76 22.37
C GLY A 14 -11.83 2.37 22.03
N LEU A 15 -12.23 1.13 22.33
CA LEU A 15 -13.60 0.66 22.16
C LEU A 15 -14.62 1.46 22.98
N TRP A 16 -14.29 1.79 24.23
CA TRP A 16 -15.18 2.57 25.10
C TRP A 16 -15.28 4.03 24.66
N ILE A 17 -14.22 4.64 24.15
CA ILE A 17 -14.29 6.00 23.60
C ILE A 17 -15.17 6.03 22.33
N ALA A 18 -15.16 4.94 21.55
CA ALA A 18 -15.98 4.80 20.34
C ALA A 18 -17.47 4.53 20.64
N GLU A 19 -17.77 3.57 21.52
CA GLU A 19 -19.13 3.00 21.66
C GLU A 19 -19.65 3.04 23.11
N GLY A 20 -18.89 3.64 24.01
CA GLY A 20 -19.26 3.79 25.40
C GLY A 20 -20.16 4.99 25.64
N ASP A 21 -20.87 4.96 26.75
CA ASP A 21 -21.63 6.09 27.25
C ASP A 21 -20.80 6.83 28.32
N ASP A 22 -20.39 8.06 28.03
CA ASP A 22 -19.64 8.92 28.94
C ASP A 22 -20.55 9.82 29.80
N LYS A 23 -21.86 9.86 29.52
CA LYS A 23 -22.82 10.72 30.22
C LYS A 23 -23.23 10.15 31.56
N THR A 24 -23.15 8.83 31.72
CA THR A 24 -23.50 8.19 32.98
C THR A 24 -22.31 8.17 33.93
N ILE A 25 -22.49 8.75 35.12
CA ILE A 25 -21.49 8.70 36.22
C ILE A 25 -21.59 7.41 37.04
N ARG A 26 -22.66 6.63 36.84
CA ARG A 26 -23.00 5.46 37.68
C ARG A 26 -22.61 4.14 37.05
N GLU A 27 -22.41 4.08 35.74
CA GLU A 27 -22.11 2.85 35.04
C GLU A 27 -21.07 3.00 33.93
N ILE A 28 -20.37 1.90 33.65
CA ILE A 28 -19.58 1.73 32.43
C ILE A 28 -20.47 0.94 31.47
N THR A 29 -20.81 1.57 30.34
CA THR A 29 -21.63 0.95 29.30
C THR A 29 -20.79 0.77 28.04
N PHE A 30 -21.00 -0.32 27.32
CA PHE A 30 -20.44 -0.58 26.01
C PHE A 30 -21.49 -1.25 25.13
N THR A 31 -21.78 -0.66 23.98
CA THR A 31 -22.76 -1.17 23.02
C THR A 31 -22.05 -1.65 21.76
N ASN A 32 -22.31 -2.88 21.31
CA ASN A 32 -21.74 -3.34 20.04
C ASN A 32 -22.54 -4.51 19.44
N ASN A 33 -22.53 -4.63 18.12
CA ASN A 33 -23.12 -5.77 17.42
C ASN A 33 -22.16 -6.95 17.24
N CYS A 34 -20.86 -6.77 17.50
CA CYS A 34 -19.87 -7.83 17.41
C CYS A 34 -19.66 -8.51 18.78
N GLU A 35 -20.12 -9.76 18.91
CA GLU A 35 -19.95 -10.55 20.14
C GLU A 35 -18.49 -10.67 20.60
N LEU A 36 -17.53 -10.75 19.67
CA LEU A 36 -16.12 -10.85 20.02
C LEU A 36 -15.61 -9.60 20.74
N LEU A 37 -16.06 -8.42 20.31
CA LEU A 37 -15.69 -7.15 20.97
C LEU A 37 -16.36 -7.06 22.36
N VAL A 38 -17.61 -7.51 22.48
CA VAL A 38 -18.31 -7.57 23.78
C VAL A 38 -17.59 -8.52 24.75
N LYS A 39 -17.21 -9.72 24.29
CA LYS A 39 -16.41 -10.69 25.07
C LYS A 39 -15.07 -10.10 25.48
N LEU A 40 -14.36 -9.47 24.54
CA LEU A 40 -13.07 -8.81 24.79
C LEU A 40 -13.20 -7.77 25.90
N PHE A 41 -14.17 -6.87 25.77
CA PHE A 41 -14.42 -5.78 26.71
C PHE A 41 -14.84 -6.30 28.09
N TYR A 42 -15.77 -7.26 28.13
CA TYR A 42 -16.18 -7.94 29.36
C TYR A 42 -15.01 -8.61 30.09
N GLN A 43 -14.17 -9.38 29.38
CA GLN A 43 -13.02 -10.06 29.97
C GLN A 43 -12.01 -9.06 30.53
N THR A 44 -11.77 -7.96 29.83
CA THR A 44 -10.89 -6.89 30.30
C THR A 44 -11.45 -6.22 31.55
N LEU A 45 -12.72 -5.80 31.55
CA LEU A 45 -13.34 -5.20 32.73
C LEU A 45 -13.41 -6.17 33.92
N SER A 46 -13.73 -7.44 33.69
CA SER A 46 -13.81 -8.45 34.76
C SER A 46 -12.45 -8.70 35.42
N LYS A 47 -11.35 -8.57 34.68
CA LYS A 47 -10.00 -8.66 35.25
C LYS A 47 -9.64 -7.43 36.10
N ILE A 48 -10.13 -6.24 35.74
CA ILE A 48 -9.93 -5.01 36.51
C ILE A 48 -10.85 -4.97 37.75
N PHE A 49 -12.06 -5.52 37.61
CA PHE A 49 -13.16 -5.45 38.57
C PHE A 49 -13.80 -6.82 38.85
N PRO A 50 -13.09 -7.77 39.50
CA PRO A 50 -13.48 -9.17 39.57
C PRO A 50 -14.69 -9.48 40.47
N LYS A 51 -15.06 -8.58 41.40
CA LYS A 51 -16.06 -8.84 42.44
C LYS A 51 -17.50 -8.44 42.08
N ASN A 52 -17.72 -7.89 40.89
CA ASN A 52 -18.95 -7.18 40.57
C ASN A 52 -19.80 -7.86 39.49
N LYS A 53 -21.12 -7.69 39.59
CA LYS A 53 -22.11 -8.33 38.70
C LYS A 53 -22.33 -7.47 37.45
N PHE A 54 -21.86 -7.97 36.31
CA PHE A 54 -22.16 -7.39 35.00
C PHE A 54 -23.60 -7.69 34.59
N ARG A 55 -24.18 -6.80 33.78
CA ARG A 55 -25.45 -7.04 33.09
C ARG A 55 -25.22 -7.00 31.58
N LEU A 56 -25.82 -7.93 30.86
CA LEU A 56 -25.76 -7.97 29.41
C LEU A 56 -27.19 -7.95 28.87
N TYR A 57 -27.49 -6.95 28.07
CA TYR A 57 -28.77 -6.84 27.38
C TYR A 57 -28.55 -7.15 25.90
N THR A 58 -29.17 -8.21 25.40
CA THR A 58 -29.12 -8.57 23.98
C THR A 58 -30.43 -8.16 23.33
N TYR A 59 -30.37 -7.33 22.30
CA TYR A 59 -31.50 -6.94 21.49
C TYR A 59 -31.40 -7.64 20.15
N SER A 60 -32.48 -8.28 19.69
CA SER A 60 -32.51 -8.93 18.39
C SER A 60 -33.89 -8.83 17.74
N PRO A 61 -33.98 -8.91 16.40
CA PRO A 61 -35.27 -8.77 15.70
C PRO A 61 -36.27 -9.88 16.08
N ASN A 62 -35.75 -11.08 16.32
CA ASN A 62 -36.54 -12.29 16.51
C ASN A 62 -36.48 -12.85 17.94
N GLY A 63 -35.83 -12.17 18.89
CA GLY A 63 -35.64 -12.70 20.24
C GLY A 63 -34.72 -13.93 20.30
N GLY A 64 -33.59 -13.90 19.57
CA GLY A 64 -32.63 -15.00 19.45
C GLY A 64 -31.84 -15.33 20.72
N GLN A 65 -30.80 -16.17 20.61
CA GLN A 65 -30.02 -16.59 21.78
C GLN A 65 -29.20 -15.43 22.38
N SER A 66 -29.19 -15.35 23.71
CA SER A 66 -28.37 -14.39 24.43
C SER A 66 -26.93 -14.89 24.54
N LEU A 67 -25.98 -13.98 24.33
CA LEU A 67 -24.55 -14.23 24.56
C LEU A 67 -24.31 -14.60 26.03
N LYS A 68 -23.74 -15.78 26.28
CA LYS A 68 -23.41 -16.25 27.63
C LYS A 68 -22.04 -15.75 28.07
N LEU A 69 -22.00 -15.00 29.18
CA LEU A 69 -20.78 -14.54 29.85
C LEU A 69 -20.80 -15.01 31.31
N ARG A 70 -19.65 -15.40 31.85
CA ARG A 70 -19.53 -15.89 33.23
C ARG A 70 -19.96 -14.80 34.23
N ASN A 71 -20.63 -15.13 35.32
CA ASN A 71 -21.00 -14.16 36.37
C ASN A 71 -21.70 -12.88 35.85
N CYS A 72 -22.42 -12.99 34.73
CA CYS A 72 -23.09 -11.88 34.06
C CYS A 72 -24.58 -12.19 33.98
N ARG A 73 -25.41 -11.26 34.46
CA ARG A 73 -26.86 -11.36 34.33
C ARG A 73 -27.24 -11.00 32.89
N ALA A 74 -27.63 -11.98 32.10
CA ALA A 74 -28.07 -11.78 30.74
C ALA A 74 -29.60 -11.56 30.68
N GLN A 75 -30.03 -10.59 29.88
CA GLN A 75 -31.43 -10.35 29.52
C GLN A 75 -31.53 -10.22 28.01
N LEU A 76 -32.66 -10.66 27.47
CA LEU A 76 -32.94 -10.70 26.05
C LEU A 76 -34.18 -9.87 25.77
N TYR A 77 -34.11 -9.09 24.71
CA TYR A 77 -35.21 -8.26 24.23
C TYR A 77 -35.42 -8.43 22.73
N LYS A 78 -36.68 -8.29 22.33
CA LYS A 78 -37.07 -8.15 20.94
C LYS A 78 -37.02 -6.68 20.54
N ASP A 79 -36.27 -6.37 19.47
CA ASP A 79 -36.24 -5.04 18.86
C ASP A 79 -36.47 -5.19 17.36
N ILE A 80 -37.72 -5.01 16.95
CA ILE A 80 -38.15 -5.18 15.54
C ILE A 80 -37.49 -4.19 14.58
N ARG A 81 -36.89 -3.11 15.09
CA ARG A 81 -36.20 -2.10 14.28
C ARG A 81 -34.73 -2.45 14.03
N ALA A 82 -34.17 -3.35 14.84
CA ALA A 82 -32.79 -3.78 14.69
C ALA A 82 -32.62 -4.54 13.36
N ARG A 83 -31.53 -4.28 12.62
CA ARG A 83 -31.19 -5.07 11.43
C ARG A 83 -30.38 -6.32 11.77
N LYS A 84 -29.65 -6.28 12.88
CA LYS A 84 -28.79 -7.35 13.42
C LYS A 84 -28.88 -7.31 14.93
N PRO A 85 -28.59 -8.42 15.62
CA PRO A 85 -28.45 -8.42 17.07
C PRO A 85 -27.39 -7.39 17.50
N TYR A 86 -27.65 -6.74 18.64
CA TYR A 86 -26.66 -5.90 19.32
C TYR A 86 -26.73 -6.13 20.82
N HIS A 87 -25.62 -5.85 21.49
CA HIS A 87 -25.45 -6.12 22.90
C HIS A 87 -25.06 -4.85 23.64
N ILE A 88 -25.68 -4.63 24.80
CA ILE A 88 -25.33 -3.57 25.73
C ILE A 88 -24.77 -4.23 26.98
N LEU A 89 -23.46 -4.16 27.17
CA LEU A 89 -22.81 -4.57 28.41
C LEU A 89 -22.82 -3.39 29.39
N ARG A 90 -23.34 -3.61 30.59
CA ARG A 90 -23.37 -2.60 31.65
C ARG A 90 -22.70 -3.08 32.91
N TYR A 91 -22.00 -2.15 33.55
CA TYR A 91 -21.31 -2.34 34.80
C TYR A 91 -21.60 -1.17 35.74
N ALA A 92 -22.47 -1.37 36.73
CA ALA A 92 -22.97 -0.30 37.60
C ALA A 92 -22.24 -0.29 38.95
N ASN A 93 -21.20 0.55 39.06
CA ASN A 93 -20.51 0.84 40.31
C ASN A 93 -19.79 2.19 40.22
N THR A 94 -20.26 3.20 40.96
CA THR A 94 -19.75 4.58 40.89
C THR A 94 -18.24 4.69 41.20
N LYS A 95 -17.74 3.96 42.21
CA LYS A 95 -16.31 4.03 42.58
C LYS A 95 -15.42 3.49 41.47
N ASP A 96 -15.87 2.41 40.84
CA ASP A 96 -15.14 1.77 39.75
C ASP A 96 -15.26 2.55 38.43
N VAL A 97 -16.37 3.26 38.18
CA VAL A 97 -16.49 4.19 37.04
C VAL A 97 -15.46 5.30 37.15
N ILE A 98 -15.27 5.89 38.34
CA ILE A 98 -14.22 6.89 38.57
C ILE A 98 -12.84 6.29 38.27
N LYS A 99 -12.58 5.06 38.73
CA LYS A 99 -11.32 4.34 38.45
C LYS A 99 -11.14 4.07 36.96
N TRP A 100 -12.19 3.67 36.24
CA TRP A 100 -12.15 3.46 34.79
C TRP A 100 -11.82 4.75 34.03
N ARG A 101 -12.45 5.87 34.38
CA ARG A 101 -12.13 7.19 33.79
C ARG A 101 -10.68 7.60 34.02
N LYS A 102 -10.12 7.33 35.20
CA LYS A 102 -8.69 7.52 35.48
C LYS A 102 -7.80 6.63 34.60
N ILE A 103 -8.19 5.37 34.38
CA ILE A 103 -7.49 4.46 33.45
C ILE A 103 -7.54 5.00 32.03
N VAL A 104 -8.71 5.40 31.54
CA VAL A 104 -8.90 5.98 30.20
C VAL A 104 -7.98 7.19 30.02
N SER A 105 -8.04 8.17 30.92
CA SER A 105 -7.19 9.37 30.88
C SER A 105 -5.70 9.04 30.90
N LYS A 106 -5.27 8.08 31.74
CA LYS A 106 -3.87 7.64 31.81
C LYS A 106 -3.41 6.95 30.53
N ILE A 107 -4.26 6.15 29.90
CA ILE A 107 -3.92 5.42 28.67
C ILE A 107 -3.87 6.38 27.48
N THR A 108 -4.84 7.28 27.34
CA THR A 108 -4.93 8.20 26.20
C THR A 108 -3.86 9.31 26.21
N SER A 109 -3.21 9.55 27.35
CA SER A 109 -2.09 10.49 27.45
C SER A 109 -0.74 9.91 27.02
N GLN A 110 -0.61 8.58 26.87
CA GLN A 110 0.67 7.92 26.59
C GLN A 110 0.76 7.47 25.13
N GLU A 111 1.76 7.98 24.41
CA GLU A 111 1.94 7.72 22.96
C GLU A 111 2.14 6.24 22.62
N LYS A 112 2.78 5.47 23.51
CA LYS A 112 2.95 4.02 23.35
C LYS A 112 1.61 3.25 23.21
N TYR A 113 0.49 3.84 23.64
CA TYR A 113 -0.83 3.24 23.54
C TYR A 113 -1.66 3.78 22.37
N PHE A 114 -1.14 4.71 21.56
CA PHE A 114 -1.90 5.30 20.45
C PHE A 114 -2.34 4.26 19.42
N VAL A 115 -1.47 3.32 19.04
CA VAL A 115 -1.82 2.22 18.11
C VAL A 115 -2.95 1.34 18.67
N PRO A 116 -2.85 0.75 19.89
CA PRO A 116 -3.94 -0.06 20.41
C PRO A 116 -5.23 0.74 20.68
N VAL A 117 -5.15 1.99 21.13
CA VAL A 117 -6.32 2.87 21.27
C VAL A 117 -7.01 3.07 19.93
N LEU A 118 -6.28 3.45 18.87
CA LEU A 118 -6.88 3.63 17.55
C LEU A 118 -7.44 2.34 16.97
N LYS A 119 -6.81 1.19 17.23
CA LYS A 119 -7.33 -0.12 16.82
C LYS A 119 -8.68 -0.42 17.49
N GLY A 120 -8.78 -0.18 18.80
CA GLY A 120 -10.05 -0.29 19.53
C GLY A 120 -11.11 0.66 19.00
N PHE A 121 -10.74 1.92 18.79
CA PHE A 121 -11.65 2.95 18.29
C PHE A 121 -12.16 2.62 16.88
N PHE A 122 -11.26 2.20 15.98
CA PHE A 122 -11.61 1.75 14.63
C PHE A 122 -12.51 0.51 14.64
N ALA A 123 -12.35 -0.38 15.61
CA ALA A 123 -13.21 -1.54 15.74
C ALA A 123 -14.67 -1.18 16.06
N GLY A 124 -14.91 -0.10 16.81
CA GLY A 124 -16.25 0.49 16.99
C GLY A 124 -16.70 1.28 15.76
N GLU A 125 -15.98 2.35 15.44
CA GLU A 125 -16.45 3.42 14.54
C GLU A 125 -15.92 3.36 13.10
N GLY A 126 -14.96 2.47 12.85
CA GLY A 126 -14.33 2.30 11.55
C GLY A 126 -15.26 1.70 10.51
N ASN A 127 -15.15 2.16 9.26
CA ASN A 127 -15.81 1.57 8.11
C ASN A 127 -14.85 1.57 6.92
N ILE A 128 -15.06 0.62 6.03
CA ILE A 128 -14.25 0.44 4.83
C ILE A 128 -15.18 0.55 3.65
N LYS A 129 -14.99 1.59 2.83
CA LYS A 129 -15.71 1.76 1.57
C LYS A 129 -14.89 1.12 0.45
N SER A 130 -15.40 0.02 -0.08
CA SER A 130 -14.90 -0.61 -1.28
C SER A 130 -15.41 0.17 -2.50
N GLY A 131 -14.52 0.46 -3.45
CA GLY A 131 -14.85 1.18 -4.67
C GLY A 131 -13.79 0.95 -5.75
N VAL A 132 -14.06 1.43 -6.97
CA VAL A 132 -13.10 1.42 -8.08
C VAL A 132 -12.12 2.59 -7.91
N HIS A 133 -10.82 2.34 -8.15
CA HIS A 133 -9.71 3.29 -8.08
C HIS A 133 -9.78 4.29 -6.90
N SER A 134 -10.21 5.53 -7.15
CA SER A 134 -10.22 6.66 -6.23
C SER A 134 -11.31 6.62 -5.15
N ASN A 135 -12.29 5.73 -5.27
CA ASN A 135 -13.43 5.65 -4.33
C ASN A 135 -13.18 4.76 -3.11
N ARG A 136 -11.96 4.24 -2.95
CA ARG A 136 -11.57 3.42 -1.79
C ARG A 136 -11.22 4.32 -0.62
N THR A 137 -11.93 4.15 0.48
CA THR A 137 -11.82 5.05 1.62
C THR A 137 -11.95 4.27 2.92
N ILE A 138 -11.08 4.57 3.87
CA ILE A 138 -11.26 4.20 5.26
C ILE A 138 -11.98 5.37 5.94
N ARG A 139 -13.08 5.10 6.63
CA ARG A 139 -13.84 6.10 7.38
C ARG A 139 -13.81 5.77 8.86
N ILE A 140 -13.76 6.79 9.70
CA ILE A 140 -13.99 6.65 11.14
C ILE A 140 -15.13 7.61 11.46
N ALA A 141 -16.33 7.06 11.67
CA ALA A 141 -17.52 7.85 11.94
C ALA A 141 -17.35 8.56 13.29
N GLN A 142 -17.70 9.84 13.35
CA GLN A 142 -17.66 10.66 14.56
C GLN A 142 -18.59 11.85 14.42
N LYS A 143 -19.35 12.16 15.49
CA LYS A 143 -20.30 13.29 15.46
C LYS A 143 -19.59 14.60 15.16
N GLU A 144 -18.44 14.79 15.79
CA GLU A 144 -17.61 15.98 15.71
C GLU A 144 -16.14 15.58 15.71
N LYS A 145 -15.26 16.54 15.47
CA LYS A 145 -13.83 16.32 15.45
C LYS A 145 -13.34 16.06 16.89
N ILE A 146 -12.64 14.95 17.11
CA ILE A 146 -12.06 14.56 18.40
C ILE A 146 -10.55 14.75 18.37
N GLU A 147 -10.05 15.66 19.21
CA GLU A 147 -8.62 16.01 19.28
C GLU A 147 -7.71 14.79 19.50
N LEU A 148 -8.13 13.85 20.35
CA LEU A 148 -7.39 12.61 20.59
C LEU A 148 -7.16 11.82 19.29
N ILE A 149 -8.17 11.73 18.42
CA ILE A 149 -8.06 10.98 17.16
C ILE A 149 -7.14 11.71 16.19
N ASP A 150 -7.24 13.04 16.08
CA ASP A 150 -6.30 13.85 15.30
C ASP A 150 -4.85 13.68 15.76
N LYS A 151 -4.63 13.72 17.09
CA LYS A 151 -3.31 13.51 17.70
C LYS A 151 -2.74 12.14 17.32
N ILE A 152 -3.55 11.08 17.44
CA ILE A 152 -3.10 9.72 17.12
C ILE A 152 -2.84 9.57 15.61
N LEU A 153 -3.74 10.04 14.74
CA LEU A 153 -3.55 9.95 13.30
C LEU A 153 -2.31 10.71 12.85
N LYS A 154 -2.05 11.90 13.41
CA LYS A 154 -0.82 12.67 13.16
C LYS A 154 0.43 11.93 13.63
N TYR A 155 0.42 11.35 14.83
CA TYR A 155 1.55 10.56 15.36
C TYR A 155 1.88 9.35 14.46
N LEU A 156 0.87 8.72 13.86
CA LEU A 156 1.04 7.60 12.94
C LEU A 156 1.34 8.02 11.49
N ASP A 157 1.46 9.34 11.24
CA ASP A 157 1.59 9.95 9.93
C ASP A 157 0.44 9.55 8.96
N ILE A 158 -0.75 9.29 9.49
CA ILE A 158 -1.93 8.96 8.68
C ILE A 158 -2.62 10.27 8.29
N LYS A 159 -2.64 10.58 6.99
CA LYS A 159 -3.30 11.77 6.46
C LYS A 159 -4.82 11.55 6.44
N SER A 160 -5.57 12.46 7.06
CA SER A 160 -7.02 12.39 7.13
C SER A 160 -7.66 13.76 7.01
N THR A 161 -8.88 13.82 6.50
CA THR A 161 -9.71 15.03 6.53
C THR A 161 -10.99 14.73 7.30
N PHE A 162 -11.31 15.52 8.32
CA PHE A 162 -12.62 15.43 8.97
C PHE A 162 -13.68 16.12 8.11
N SER A 163 -14.71 15.39 7.71
CA SER A 163 -15.85 15.95 6.99
C SER A 163 -17.01 16.13 7.95
N THR A 164 -17.41 17.38 8.21
CA THR A 164 -18.60 17.71 9.01
C THR A 164 -19.87 17.18 8.35
N ARG A 165 -19.95 17.23 7.01
CA ARG A 165 -21.07 16.69 6.23
C ARG A 165 -21.18 15.18 6.38
N GLU A 166 -20.07 14.44 6.27
CA GLU A 166 -20.09 12.98 6.42
C GLU A 166 -20.06 12.53 7.89
N ARG A 167 -19.79 13.45 8.82
CA ARG A 167 -19.56 13.17 10.24
C ARG A 167 -18.55 12.04 10.41
N ALA A 168 -17.39 12.19 9.75
CA ALA A 168 -16.36 11.16 9.73
C ALA A 168 -14.98 11.72 9.38
N TYR A 169 -13.95 11.06 9.90
CA TYR A 169 -12.60 11.15 9.34
C TYR A 169 -12.54 10.34 8.05
N VAL A 170 -12.18 11.02 6.95
CA VAL A 170 -12.02 10.45 5.62
C VAL A 170 -10.53 10.22 5.36
N ILE A 171 -10.15 8.96 5.20
CA ILE A 171 -8.76 8.52 5.01
C ILE A 171 -8.67 7.82 3.65
N THR A 172 -7.91 8.43 2.74
CA THR A 172 -7.75 7.98 1.35
C THR A 172 -6.27 7.84 0.98
N GLY A 173 -5.98 7.25 -0.18
CA GLY A 173 -4.61 7.15 -0.71
C GLY A 173 -3.84 5.93 -0.20
N TRP A 174 -3.06 5.30 -1.09
CA TRP A 174 -2.37 4.04 -0.84
C TRP A 174 -1.49 4.03 0.41
N SER A 175 -0.70 5.08 0.64
CA SER A 175 0.22 5.18 1.78
C SER A 175 -0.50 5.12 3.14
N ASN A 176 -1.73 5.63 3.23
CA ASN A 176 -2.54 5.50 4.44
C ASN A 176 -3.01 4.06 4.65
N TRP A 177 -3.41 3.37 3.59
CA TRP A 177 -3.77 1.97 3.68
C TRP A 177 -2.57 1.09 4.05
N GLU A 178 -1.35 1.39 3.55
CA GLU A 178 -0.10 0.76 4.01
C GLU A 178 0.12 0.94 5.51
N LYS A 179 -0.11 2.16 6.02
CA LYS A 179 0.01 2.44 7.47
C LYS A 179 -1.02 1.66 8.28
N PHE A 180 -2.27 1.57 7.82
CA PHE A 180 -3.29 0.73 8.45
C PHE A 180 -2.89 -0.74 8.50
N TYR A 181 -2.27 -1.24 7.43
CA TYR A 181 -1.71 -2.60 7.37
C TYR A 181 -0.53 -2.79 8.31
N LYS A 182 0.47 -1.91 8.24
CA LYS A 182 1.66 -1.90 9.10
C LYS A 182 1.30 -1.92 10.58
N TYR A 183 0.33 -1.11 11.00
CA TYR A 183 -0.09 -1.00 12.40
C TYR A 183 -1.22 -1.98 12.79
N ASN A 184 -1.70 -2.83 11.86
CA ASN A 184 -2.79 -3.78 12.08
C ASN A 184 -4.06 -3.15 12.69
N LEU A 185 -4.44 -1.95 12.27
CA LEU A 185 -5.54 -1.19 12.89
C LEU A 185 -6.93 -1.81 12.67
N PHE A 186 -7.08 -2.65 11.64
CA PHE A 186 -8.36 -3.28 11.28
C PHE A 186 -8.60 -4.64 11.94
N VAL A 187 -7.63 -5.19 12.67
CA VAL A 187 -7.62 -6.63 13.01
C VAL A 187 -8.67 -7.03 14.04
N LEU A 188 -9.11 -6.08 14.88
CA LEU A 188 -9.91 -6.37 16.08
C LEU A 188 -11.35 -6.80 15.75
N HIS A 189 -11.95 -6.24 14.70
CA HIS A 189 -13.31 -6.59 14.26
C HIS A 189 -13.25 -7.53 13.04
N PRO A 190 -13.86 -8.73 13.07
CA PRO A 190 -13.73 -9.74 12.00
C PRO A 190 -14.23 -9.25 10.64
N ASP A 191 -15.43 -8.68 10.57
CA ASP A 191 -15.98 -8.19 9.29
C ASP A 191 -15.16 -7.05 8.69
N LYS A 192 -14.73 -6.08 9.52
CA LYS A 192 -13.87 -4.98 9.08
C LYS A 192 -12.51 -5.50 8.63
N ARG A 193 -11.94 -6.49 9.33
CA ARG A 193 -10.70 -7.17 8.91
C ARG A 193 -10.85 -7.82 7.55
N ALA A 194 -11.89 -8.62 7.34
CA ALA A 194 -12.14 -9.28 6.06
C ALA A 194 -12.29 -8.27 4.92
N LYS A 195 -13.10 -7.22 5.14
CA LYS A 195 -13.33 -6.15 4.16
C LYS A 195 -12.06 -5.34 3.87
N PHE A 196 -11.23 -5.09 4.88
CA PHE A 196 -9.94 -4.44 4.71
C PHE A 196 -9.05 -5.27 3.80
N LEU A 197 -8.83 -6.54 4.14
CA LEU A 197 -7.92 -7.41 3.41
C LEU A 197 -8.39 -7.66 1.97
N ALA A 198 -9.69 -7.81 1.76
CA ALA A 198 -10.26 -7.91 0.41
C ALA A 198 -9.99 -6.65 -0.42
N THR A 199 -10.24 -5.47 0.16
CA THR A 199 -10.00 -4.19 -0.52
C THR A 199 -8.50 -3.96 -0.76
N TRP A 200 -7.66 -4.26 0.24
CA TRP A 200 -6.20 -4.17 0.20
C TRP A 200 -5.58 -5.05 -0.89
N LYS A 201 -6.02 -6.31 -1.01
CA LYS A 201 -5.57 -7.21 -2.08
C LYS A 201 -6.03 -6.76 -3.47
N SER A 202 -7.13 -6.02 -3.56
CA SER A 202 -7.67 -5.54 -4.84
C SER A 202 -6.95 -4.31 -5.40
N PHE A 203 -5.94 -3.76 -4.72
CA PHE A 203 -5.07 -2.74 -5.29
C PHE A 203 -4.18 -3.40 -6.36
N LYS A 204 -4.68 -3.38 -7.61
CA LYS A 204 -4.00 -3.94 -8.78
C LYS A 204 -2.71 -3.19 -9.14
N GLU A 205 -2.58 -1.94 -8.73
CA GLU A 205 -1.43 -1.08 -9.03
C GLU A 205 -1.11 -0.21 -7.81
N ILE A 206 0.14 -0.26 -7.33
CA ILE A 206 0.68 0.66 -6.31
C ILE A 206 0.64 2.05 -6.93
N HIS A 207 -0.40 2.86 -6.75
CA HIS A 207 -0.44 4.20 -7.34
C HIS A 207 0.78 5.00 -6.88
N TYR A 208 1.75 5.14 -7.77
CA TYR A 208 2.94 5.90 -7.47
C TYR A 208 2.58 7.39 -7.37
N PRO A 209 3.28 8.17 -6.53
CA PRO A 209 3.21 9.62 -6.57
C PRO A 209 3.45 10.13 -8.01
N SER A 210 2.92 11.32 -8.33
CA SER A 210 3.18 11.95 -9.62
C SER A 210 4.70 12.03 -9.86
N ASN A 211 5.13 11.70 -11.07
CA ASN A 211 6.54 11.66 -11.49
C ASN A 211 7.45 10.63 -10.80
N TYR A 212 6.97 9.78 -9.87
CA TYR A 212 7.84 8.80 -9.20
C TYR A 212 8.61 7.91 -10.20
N ILE A 213 7.93 7.34 -11.20
CA ILE A 213 8.58 6.50 -12.21
C ILE A 213 9.64 7.34 -12.94
N ARG A 214 9.27 8.53 -13.42
CA ARG A 214 10.16 9.43 -14.15
C ARG A 214 11.41 9.82 -13.33
N ASN A 215 11.26 10.00 -12.02
CA ASN A 215 12.34 10.37 -11.11
C ASN A 215 13.28 9.20 -10.78
N ASN A 216 12.77 7.97 -10.78
CA ASN A 216 13.54 6.79 -10.35
C ASN A 216 14.05 5.92 -11.50
N ILE A 217 13.45 6.01 -12.70
CA ILE A 217 13.81 5.15 -13.84
C ILE A 217 15.27 5.32 -14.26
N LEU A 218 15.83 6.52 -14.13
CA LEU A 218 17.24 6.81 -14.48
C LEU A 218 18.23 5.98 -13.65
N GLN A 219 17.89 5.60 -12.41
CA GLN A 219 18.76 4.80 -11.55
C GLN A 219 18.96 3.39 -12.11
N TYR A 220 17.95 2.84 -12.78
CA TYR A 220 17.97 1.51 -13.40
C TYR A 220 18.62 1.50 -14.79
N LEU A 221 18.79 2.67 -15.39
CA LEU A 221 19.39 2.85 -16.72
C LEU A 221 20.90 3.14 -16.68
N SER A 222 21.54 2.86 -15.55
CA SER A 222 23.01 2.78 -15.42
C SER A 222 23.63 1.64 -16.25
N LYS A 223 22.80 0.68 -16.66
CA LYS A 223 23.10 -0.38 -17.61
C LYS A 223 21.99 -0.47 -18.67
N PRO A 224 22.23 -1.15 -19.80
CA PRO A 224 21.18 -1.43 -20.79
C PRO A 224 20.00 -2.20 -20.18
N VAL A 225 18.79 -1.67 -20.29
CA VAL A 225 17.57 -2.35 -19.81
C VAL A 225 16.43 -2.18 -20.82
N THR A 226 15.63 -3.22 -21.01
CA THR A 226 14.43 -3.19 -21.86
C THR A 226 13.21 -2.64 -21.14
N SER A 227 12.21 -2.15 -21.89
CA SER A 227 10.94 -1.73 -21.29
C SER A 227 10.22 -2.85 -20.55
N LYS A 228 10.41 -4.11 -20.96
CA LYS A 228 9.84 -5.29 -20.29
C LYS A 228 10.46 -5.50 -18.91
N GLU A 229 11.77 -5.41 -18.79
CA GLU A 229 12.47 -5.54 -17.50
C GLU A 229 12.08 -4.41 -16.54
N LEU A 230 12.03 -3.16 -17.03
CA LEU A 230 11.54 -2.05 -16.23
C LEU A 230 10.08 -2.26 -15.80
N SER A 231 9.25 -2.87 -16.65
CA SER A 231 7.83 -3.14 -16.35
C SER A 231 7.67 -4.08 -15.15
N ILE A 232 8.59 -5.04 -15.01
CA ILE A 232 8.66 -5.95 -13.86
C ILE A 232 9.13 -5.18 -12.61
N ILE A 233 10.20 -4.38 -12.74
CA ILE A 233 10.76 -3.58 -11.63
C ILE A 233 9.72 -2.63 -11.03
N PHE A 234 9.00 -1.89 -11.88
CA PHE A 234 7.99 -0.92 -11.45
C PHE A 234 6.59 -1.54 -11.25
N ASN A 235 6.44 -2.85 -11.46
CA ASN A 235 5.15 -3.54 -11.46
C ASN A 235 4.08 -2.75 -12.24
N ARG A 236 4.38 -2.49 -13.52
CA ARG A 236 3.56 -1.70 -14.44
C ARG A 236 3.44 -2.33 -15.80
N LYS A 237 2.40 -1.90 -16.53
CA LYS A 237 2.27 -2.24 -17.94
C LYS A 237 3.42 -1.59 -18.72
N GLN A 238 3.98 -2.35 -19.66
CA GLN A 238 5.06 -1.88 -20.53
C GLN A 238 4.70 -0.57 -21.27
N ALA A 239 3.43 -0.43 -21.70
CA ALA A 239 2.94 0.79 -22.37
C ALA A 239 3.11 2.05 -21.52
N THR A 240 2.75 1.99 -20.23
CA THR A 240 2.90 3.13 -19.30
C THR A 240 4.37 3.53 -19.13
N LEU A 241 5.29 2.58 -19.11
CA LEU A 241 6.71 2.91 -19.06
C LEU A 241 7.23 3.50 -20.37
N GLN A 242 6.69 3.07 -21.51
CA GLN A 242 7.07 3.64 -22.81
C GLN A 242 6.73 5.13 -22.90
N ASP A 243 5.62 5.58 -22.31
CA ASP A 243 5.28 7.00 -22.26
C ASP A 243 6.34 7.80 -21.49
N HIS A 244 6.77 7.29 -20.33
CA HIS A 244 7.82 7.92 -19.52
C HIS A 244 9.20 7.90 -20.21
N LEU A 245 9.56 6.78 -20.84
CA LEU A 245 10.82 6.64 -21.57
C LEU A 245 10.85 7.58 -22.79
N THR A 246 9.74 7.71 -23.51
CA THR A 246 9.62 8.62 -24.65
C THR A 246 9.79 10.07 -24.21
N ALA A 247 9.17 10.47 -23.08
CA ALA A 247 9.36 11.80 -22.52
C ALA A 247 10.84 12.06 -22.14
N LEU A 248 11.48 11.13 -21.42
CA LEU A 248 12.88 11.26 -21.03
C LEU A 248 13.85 11.28 -22.21
N LYS A 249 13.53 10.55 -23.30
CA LYS A 249 14.30 10.59 -24.55
C LYS A 249 14.19 11.95 -25.23
N ARG A 250 12.98 12.54 -25.28
CA ARG A 250 12.77 13.90 -25.81
C ARG A 250 13.53 14.96 -25.00
N GLU A 251 13.68 14.75 -23.70
CA GLU A 251 14.50 15.58 -22.82
C GLU A 251 16.02 15.34 -22.97
N GLY A 252 16.44 14.40 -23.82
CA GLY A 252 17.86 14.06 -24.01
C GLY A 252 18.49 13.28 -22.85
N LYS A 253 17.73 12.88 -21.84
CA LYS A 253 18.25 12.19 -20.64
C LYS A 253 18.59 10.72 -20.87
N ILE A 254 17.90 10.10 -21.84
CA ILE A 254 18.12 8.69 -22.20
C ILE A 254 18.18 8.53 -23.71
N THR A 255 18.87 7.49 -24.15
CA THR A 255 18.94 7.04 -25.54
C THR A 255 18.46 5.59 -25.61
N ASN A 256 17.95 5.18 -26.78
CA ASN A 256 17.61 3.78 -27.02
C ASN A 256 18.41 3.21 -28.19
N TYR A 257 18.75 1.92 -28.07
CA TYR A 257 19.44 1.15 -29.08
C TYR A 257 18.61 -0.09 -29.39
N ARG A 258 18.26 -0.25 -30.67
CA ARG A 258 17.52 -1.41 -31.14
C ARG A 258 18.48 -2.54 -31.47
N CYS A 259 18.38 -3.63 -30.70
CA CYS A 259 19.10 -4.87 -30.95
C CYS A 259 18.08 -5.97 -31.25
N LEU A 260 18.08 -6.44 -32.50
CA LEU A 260 17.07 -7.37 -33.02
C LEU A 260 15.64 -6.78 -32.89
N SER A 261 14.76 -7.48 -32.17
CA SER A 261 13.37 -7.09 -31.89
C SER A 261 13.20 -6.36 -30.56
N ARG A 262 14.29 -6.02 -29.86
CA ARG A 262 14.25 -5.40 -28.53
C ARG A 262 14.90 -4.02 -28.55
N ASP A 263 14.27 -3.08 -27.85
CA ASP A 263 14.82 -1.77 -27.56
C ASP A 263 15.43 -1.77 -26.16
N TYR A 264 16.72 -1.45 -26.10
CA TYR A 264 17.44 -1.24 -24.86
C TYR A 264 17.57 0.25 -24.59
N TRP A 265 17.26 0.66 -23.37
CA TRP A 265 17.34 2.02 -22.89
C TRP A 265 18.58 2.18 -22.03
N ILE A 266 19.20 3.35 -22.13
CA ILE A 266 20.39 3.72 -21.35
C ILE A 266 20.39 5.22 -21.12
N ARG A 267 21.01 5.70 -20.03
CA ARG A 267 21.19 7.14 -19.84
C ARG A 267 22.11 7.72 -20.93
N SER A 268 21.81 8.93 -21.39
CA SER A 268 22.57 9.58 -22.47
C SER A 268 23.94 10.09 -22.05
N ASP A 269 24.16 10.30 -20.75
CA ASP A 269 25.44 10.72 -20.19
C ASP A 269 26.44 9.55 -20.07
N LEU A 270 25.98 8.32 -20.28
CA LEU A 270 26.87 7.17 -20.40
C LEU A 270 27.47 7.17 -21.80
N ASN A 271 28.80 7.18 -21.86
CA ASN A 271 29.57 7.17 -23.10
C ASN A 271 29.60 5.76 -23.73
N MET A 272 28.42 5.17 -23.91
CA MET A 272 28.22 3.77 -24.30
C MET A 272 27.45 3.65 -25.62
N ILE A 273 27.70 2.57 -26.36
CA ILE A 273 26.92 2.14 -27.53
C ILE A 273 26.55 0.68 -27.33
N ILE A 274 25.29 0.33 -27.60
CA ILE A 274 24.84 -1.06 -27.53
C ILE A 274 24.71 -1.62 -28.95
N ILE A 275 25.36 -2.76 -29.21
CA ILE A 275 25.27 -3.48 -30.47
C ILE A 275 24.95 -4.95 -30.26
N SER A 276 24.45 -5.62 -31.29
CA SER A 276 24.25 -7.07 -31.26
C SER A 276 25.55 -7.83 -31.52
N GLN A 277 25.63 -9.08 -31.09
CA GLN A 277 26.77 -9.98 -31.38
C GLN A 277 27.21 -9.95 -32.85
N ARG A 278 26.26 -10.05 -33.80
CA ARG A 278 26.54 -9.96 -35.25
C ARG A 278 27.20 -8.66 -35.72
N LYS A 279 26.91 -7.54 -35.06
CA LYS A 279 27.57 -6.25 -35.37
C LYS A 279 28.98 -6.22 -34.78
N SER A 280 29.21 -6.89 -33.65
CA SER A 280 30.54 -7.06 -33.07
C SER A 280 31.44 -7.89 -34.00
N GLU A 281 30.91 -8.98 -34.56
CA GLU A 281 31.60 -9.78 -35.60
C GLU A 281 32.01 -8.91 -36.80
N ILE A 282 31.11 -8.04 -37.28
CA ILE A 282 31.44 -7.09 -38.37
C ILE A 282 32.58 -6.14 -37.95
N LEU A 283 32.58 -5.63 -36.71
CA LEU A 283 33.66 -4.76 -36.23
C LEU A 283 35.02 -5.46 -36.11
N GLN A 284 35.03 -6.79 -35.91
CA GLN A 284 36.24 -7.61 -35.93
C GLN A 284 36.72 -7.81 -37.36
N LEU A 285 35.81 -8.16 -38.29
CA LEU A 285 36.15 -8.28 -39.72
C LEU A 285 36.70 -6.99 -40.32
N LEU A 286 36.22 -5.84 -39.85
CA LEU A 286 36.63 -4.51 -40.31
C LEU A 286 37.94 -3.99 -39.68
N GLU A 287 38.69 -4.84 -38.97
CA GLU A 287 40.11 -4.57 -38.69
C GLU A 287 40.90 -4.41 -39.99
N ILE A 288 40.44 -5.06 -41.07
CA ILE A 288 40.92 -4.86 -42.44
C ILE A 288 39.77 -4.26 -43.27
N PRO A 289 39.99 -3.15 -44.00
CA PRO A 289 38.95 -2.56 -44.85
C PRO A 289 38.47 -3.55 -45.91
N CYS A 290 37.16 -3.75 -46.00
CA CYS A 290 36.55 -4.72 -46.91
C CYS A 290 35.27 -4.23 -47.57
N LYS A 291 34.88 -4.86 -48.68
CA LYS A 291 33.66 -4.58 -49.43
C LYS A 291 32.46 -5.24 -48.74
N THR A 292 31.26 -4.69 -48.94
CA THR A 292 30.01 -5.29 -48.45
C THR A 292 29.84 -6.75 -48.89
N SER A 293 30.26 -7.11 -50.11
CA SER A 293 30.17 -8.47 -50.64
C SER A 293 31.04 -9.48 -49.89
N GLU A 294 32.21 -9.05 -49.41
CA GLU A 294 33.14 -9.89 -48.64
C GLU A 294 32.57 -10.15 -47.24
N ILE A 295 32.06 -9.11 -46.58
CA ILE A 295 31.37 -9.23 -45.29
C ILE A 295 30.14 -10.13 -45.40
N ALA A 296 29.36 -9.97 -46.47
CA ALA A 296 28.20 -10.81 -46.74
C ALA A 296 28.58 -12.29 -46.88
N LYS A 297 29.66 -12.59 -47.61
CA LYS A 297 30.21 -13.95 -47.77
C LYS A 297 30.74 -14.52 -46.45
N LEU A 298 31.50 -13.75 -45.68
CA LEU A 298 32.11 -14.19 -44.41
C LEU A 298 31.07 -14.48 -43.32
N LEU A 299 29.96 -13.74 -43.31
CA LEU A 299 28.87 -13.93 -42.34
C LEU A 299 27.76 -14.86 -42.82
N ASP A 300 27.91 -15.42 -44.03
CA ASP A 300 26.89 -16.25 -44.69
C ASP A 300 25.51 -15.58 -44.73
N VAL A 301 25.47 -14.34 -45.23
CA VAL A 301 24.23 -13.57 -45.39
C VAL A 301 24.16 -12.92 -46.76
N ASN A 302 22.95 -12.60 -47.21
CA ASN A 302 22.81 -11.85 -48.45
C ASN A 302 23.37 -10.42 -48.34
N TRP A 303 23.79 -9.88 -49.48
CA TRP A 303 24.38 -8.54 -49.58
C TRP A 303 23.50 -7.44 -48.98
N LYS A 304 22.17 -7.50 -49.16
CA LYS A 304 21.23 -6.49 -48.65
C LYS A 304 21.19 -6.47 -47.12
N ALA A 305 21.21 -7.64 -46.48
CA ALA A 305 21.23 -7.78 -45.04
C ALA A 305 22.55 -7.26 -44.44
N ALA A 306 23.69 -7.57 -45.08
CA ALA A 306 24.99 -7.02 -44.69
C ALA A 306 25.01 -5.49 -44.83
N LYS A 307 24.60 -4.94 -45.99
CA LYS A 307 24.54 -3.50 -46.25
C LYS A 307 23.68 -2.78 -45.21
N LYS A 308 22.49 -3.29 -44.88
CA LYS A 308 21.62 -2.70 -43.86
C LYS A 308 22.31 -2.60 -42.49
N ARG A 309 23.02 -3.65 -42.07
CA ARG A 309 23.77 -3.64 -40.79
C ARG A 309 24.91 -2.63 -40.82
N LEU A 310 25.63 -2.53 -41.94
CA LEU A 310 26.70 -1.56 -42.13
C LEU A 310 26.18 -0.12 -42.10
N ASP A 311 25.05 0.16 -42.77
CA ASP A 311 24.42 1.48 -42.73
C ASP A 311 23.96 1.85 -41.30
N GLU A 312 23.45 0.89 -40.53
CA GLU A 312 23.14 1.10 -39.11
C GLU A 312 24.40 1.40 -38.28
N MET A 313 25.50 0.67 -38.51
CA MET A 313 26.78 0.89 -37.82
C MET A 313 27.43 2.22 -38.21
N GLN A 314 27.25 2.65 -39.46
CA GLN A 314 27.69 3.97 -39.93
C GLN A 314 26.93 5.09 -39.24
N ARG A 315 25.61 4.96 -39.05
CA ARG A 315 24.80 5.92 -38.28
C ARG A 315 25.23 6.01 -36.81
N LEU A 316 25.71 4.90 -36.25
CA LEU A 316 26.31 4.85 -34.91
C LEU A 316 27.74 5.41 -34.87
N LYS A 317 28.29 5.87 -36.01
CA LYS A 317 29.67 6.36 -36.16
C LYS A 317 30.73 5.33 -35.76
N LEU A 318 30.43 4.03 -35.95
CA LEU A 318 31.38 2.95 -35.68
C LEU A 318 32.25 2.62 -36.90
N ILE A 319 31.74 2.92 -38.10
CA ILE A 319 32.39 2.62 -39.37
C ILE A 319 32.13 3.76 -40.38
N GLN A 320 32.92 3.84 -41.44
CA GLN A 320 32.72 4.74 -42.57
C GLN A 320 33.03 4.04 -43.90
N GLN A 321 32.38 4.47 -44.98
CA GLN A 321 32.69 3.96 -46.32
C GLN A 321 33.63 4.93 -47.06
N LYS A 322 34.79 4.44 -47.52
CA LYS A 322 35.75 5.19 -48.36
C LYS A 322 36.09 4.35 -49.59
N GLN A 323 35.94 4.91 -50.78
CA GLN A 323 36.24 4.21 -52.05
C GLN A 323 35.62 2.80 -52.12
N TYR A 324 34.34 2.70 -51.76
CA TYR A 324 33.57 1.44 -51.67
C TYR A 324 33.96 0.45 -50.57
N LEU A 325 35.06 0.69 -49.85
CA LEU A 325 35.51 -0.11 -48.70
C LEU A 325 34.96 0.45 -47.39
N TRP A 326 34.52 -0.44 -46.51
CA TRP A 326 34.15 -0.09 -45.16
C TRP A 326 35.39 -0.08 -44.28
N ASN A 327 35.51 0.94 -43.45
CA ASN A 327 36.62 1.14 -42.54
C ASN A 327 36.07 1.28 -41.13
N LYS A 328 36.63 0.56 -40.17
CA LYS A 328 36.36 0.78 -38.75
C LYS A 328 36.87 2.17 -38.34
N LEU A 329 36.04 2.89 -37.58
CA LEU A 329 36.44 4.17 -36.99
C LEU A 329 37.03 3.93 -35.60
N PRO A 330 37.93 4.81 -35.10
CA PRO A 330 38.24 4.88 -33.69
C PRO A 330 36.95 5.06 -32.88
N ILE A 331 36.77 4.24 -31.84
CA ILE A 331 35.55 4.24 -31.04
C ILE A 331 35.88 4.85 -29.68
N ASP A 332 35.46 6.10 -29.47
CA ASP A 332 35.66 6.79 -28.20
C ASP A 332 34.62 6.38 -27.13
N LYS A 333 33.70 5.48 -27.49
CA LYS A 333 32.58 4.99 -26.67
C LYS A 333 32.79 3.54 -26.27
N GLU A 334 32.37 3.20 -25.06
CA GLU A 334 32.33 1.81 -24.61
C GLU A 334 31.26 1.05 -25.40
N VAL A 335 31.65 -0.04 -26.06
CA VAL A 335 30.73 -0.86 -26.85
C VAL A 335 30.27 -2.05 -26.01
N ILE A 336 28.99 -2.04 -25.65
CA ILE A 336 28.34 -3.16 -24.97
C ILE A 336 27.72 -4.06 -26.03
N VAL A 337 28.08 -5.34 -25.98
CA VAL A 337 27.54 -6.37 -26.87
C VAL A 337 26.46 -7.15 -26.11
N ILE A 338 25.27 -7.25 -26.70
CA ILE A 338 24.11 -7.99 -26.15
C ILE A 338 23.62 -9.06 -27.13
#